data_AF-A0A8B7EC10-F1
#
_entry.id   AF-A0A8B7EC10-F1
#
_cell.length_a   1.000
_cell.length_b   1.000
_cell.length_c   1.000
_cell.angle_alpha   90.00
_cell.angle_beta   90.00
_cell.angle_gamma   90.00
#
_symmetry.space_group_name_H-M   'P 1'
#
loop_
_entity.id
_entity.type
_entity.pdbx_description
1 polymer ?
#
loop_
_entity_poly.entity_id
_entity_poly.type
_entity_poly.pdbx_seq_one_letter_code
_entity_poly.pdbx_strand_id
1 'polypeptide(L)'
;DSEKTGGGLCIFIHNSLDFKLRNEYSLTHDFELLSIEVINKTCKNAVVHVIYRPPSDANNILYSKQFGFKKRHSTDQAIVHLVHDIFKSFDEDKYTLVVFIDLNQLNKDDSYKHSTKLTISETRQLIELCLHRCYFLWNNEIHELKNFGPIDLLFMVVLAESFLQHHEENAFKIAMAVNAPLDLKSYLRYVDDSHARFSNAQEAEQFLIILNKQHPAIQYTIEIESENRTLNFLDLTIVNNTKGKYEFKVYRKDAITNIQIKPHSNHDPKILNAIFKGYVHRAYSICSDLYLEDEISFLIHVFKENGYNICQLTRIANLIGNKRSIKSNKIQSGPFNLPTVSLPWIPSLSPKLRKIFRKVGYKVVFKSNPNLRTLLTSKNKTKLPQNSQPGIYLIECECSKRYVCETKLQIRTRIQQHQKSLNEGKHYQSTIATHNKFCSQEIKWEDVKTIKVETKKFDRKVREALEIQSLVTNFIERK
;
A
#
# COMPACT_ATOMS: atom_id res chain seq x y z
N ASP A 1 13.10 -30.65 10.77
CA ASP A 1 12.73 -29.94 9.53
C ASP A 1 12.02 -28.64 9.84
N SER A 2 12.81 -27.57 9.96
CA SER A 2 12.41 -26.27 10.48
C SER A 2 12.95 -25.15 9.59
N GLU A 3 12.12 -24.66 8.69
CA GLU A 3 12.29 -23.38 8.00
C GLU A 3 10.95 -22.64 7.86
N LYS A 4 10.15 -22.52 8.92
CA LYS A 4 9.00 -21.61 8.93
C LYS A 4 9.43 -20.23 9.44
N THR A 5 9.57 -19.28 8.52
CA THR A 5 9.72 -17.85 8.83
C THR A 5 8.39 -17.12 8.54
N GLY A 6 7.47 -17.13 9.51
CA GLY A 6 6.17 -16.44 9.39
C GLY A 6 5.22 -16.74 10.55
N GLY A 7 4.51 -15.72 11.06
CA GLY A 7 3.60 -15.82 12.21
C GLY A 7 2.34 -16.67 11.98
N GLY A 8 1.43 -16.72 12.97
CA GLY A 8 0.25 -17.59 12.90
C GLY A 8 -1.09 -16.99 13.36
N LEU A 9 -2.14 -17.78 13.21
CA LEU A 9 -3.55 -17.37 13.40
C LEU A 9 -4.11 -17.60 14.80
N CYS A 10 -4.95 -16.67 15.25
CA CYS A 10 -5.72 -16.82 16.47
C CYS A 10 -7.06 -16.08 16.35
N ILE A 11 -8.15 -16.73 16.74
CA ILE A 11 -9.48 -16.12 16.82
C ILE A 11 -9.90 -16.07 18.29
N PHE A 12 -10.29 -14.88 18.75
CA PHE A 12 -10.84 -14.68 20.09
C PHE A 12 -12.36 -14.56 20.01
N ILE A 13 -13.07 -15.47 20.69
CA ILE A 13 -14.53 -15.50 20.76
C ILE A 13 -14.97 -15.11 22.16
N HIS A 14 -16.04 -14.32 22.25
CA HIS A 14 -16.62 -13.91 23.51
C HIS A 14 -17.37 -15.09 24.15
N ASN A 15 -17.30 -15.32 25.47
CA ASN A 15 -17.85 -16.55 26.07
C ASN A 15 -19.38 -16.55 26.17
N SER A 16 -20.01 -15.41 25.88
CA SER A 16 -21.47 -15.34 25.68
C SER A 16 -21.92 -15.86 24.32
N LEU A 17 -20.97 -16.20 23.44
CA LEU A 17 -21.22 -16.73 22.12
C LEU A 17 -20.83 -18.20 22.13
N ASP A 18 -21.83 -19.08 22.00
CA ASP A 18 -21.60 -20.49 21.76
C ASP A 18 -20.92 -20.63 20.39
N PHE A 19 -19.88 -21.44 20.28
CA PHE A 19 -19.19 -21.62 19.00
C PHE A 19 -18.69 -23.04 18.82
N LYS A 20 -18.59 -23.45 17.56
CA LYS A 20 -17.99 -24.72 17.16
C LYS A 20 -16.76 -24.45 16.31
N LEU A 21 -15.63 -25.05 16.67
CA LEU A 21 -14.44 -25.03 15.82
C LEU A 21 -14.70 -25.92 14.60
N ARG A 22 -14.50 -25.37 13.40
CA ARG A 22 -14.76 -26.09 12.14
C ARG A 22 -13.44 -26.45 11.46
N ASN A 23 -12.86 -27.56 11.92
CA ASN A 23 -11.57 -28.08 11.43
C ASN A 23 -11.63 -28.68 10.02
N GLU A 24 -12.83 -29.02 9.56
CA GLU A 24 -13.13 -29.35 8.16
C GLU A 24 -12.73 -28.22 7.20
N TYR A 25 -12.46 -27.01 7.70
CA TYR A 25 -11.94 -25.89 6.92
C TYR A 25 -10.40 -25.71 6.95
N SER A 26 -9.60 -26.68 7.38
CA SER A 26 -8.12 -26.64 7.29
C SER A 26 -7.55 -26.72 5.86
N LEU A 27 -6.89 -25.66 5.36
CA LEU A 27 -6.20 -25.64 4.05
C LEU A 27 -4.80 -26.29 4.12
N THR A 28 -4.28 -26.67 2.94
CA THR A 28 -2.94 -27.27 2.71
C THR A 28 -1.80 -26.28 3.00
N HIS A 29 -0.54 -26.74 2.84
CA HIS A 29 0.71 -26.24 3.43
C HIS A 29 1.07 -24.74 3.23
N ASP A 30 0.31 -23.98 2.44
CA ASP A 30 0.66 -22.61 1.99
C ASP A 30 -0.13 -21.49 2.70
N PHE A 31 -1.22 -21.82 3.40
CA PHE A 31 -2.02 -20.88 4.16
C PHE A 31 -2.32 -21.43 5.55
N GLU A 32 -2.27 -20.56 6.55
CA GLU A 32 -2.90 -20.88 7.82
C GLU A 32 -4.37 -20.42 7.73
N LEU A 33 -5.31 -21.28 8.15
CA LEU A 33 -6.75 -20.97 8.19
C LEU A 33 -7.32 -21.39 9.55
N LEU A 34 -7.99 -20.47 10.25
CA LEU A 34 -8.74 -20.77 11.46
C LEU A 34 -10.21 -20.41 11.22
N SER A 35 -11.11 -21.36 11.45
CA SER A 35 -12.54 -21.20 11.13
C SER A 35 -13.40 -21.62 12.31
N ILE A 36 -14.33 -20.74 12.68
CA ILE A 36 -15.23 -20.93 13.82
C ILE A 36 -16.66 -20.67 13.35
N GLU A 37 -17.62 -21.45 13.82
CA GLU A 37 -19.03 -21.17 13.65
C GLU A 37 -19.59 -20.65 14.96
N VAL A 38 -20.05 -19.41 14.97
CA VAL A 38 -20.70 -18.76 16.11
C VAL A 38 -22.20 -19.08 16.05
N ILE A 39 -22.66 -19.81 17.07
CA ILE A 39 -24.03 -20.27 17.23
C ILE A 39 -24.85 -19.14 17.86
N ASN A 40 -25.93 -18.72 17.19
CA ASN A 40 -26.81 -17.67 17.67
C ASN A 40 -28.20 -18.27 17.97
N LYS A 41 -28.77 -17.93 19.14
CA LYS A 41 -30.09 -18.44 19.58
C LYS A 41 -31.28 -17.70 18.98
N THR A 42 -31.06 -16.51 18.41
CA THR A 42 -32.12 -15.61 17.91
C THR A 42 -32.03 -15.35 16.40
N CYS A 43 -30.92 -15.74 15.76
CA CYS A 43 -30.69 -15.53 14.32
C CYS A 43 -29.89 -16.72 13.75
N LYS A 44 -29.64 -16.73 12.44
CA LYS A 44 -28.77 -17.75 11.81
C LYS A 44 -27.34 -17.70 12.37
N ASN A 45 -26.70 -18.86 12.48
CA ASN A 45 -25.31 -18.99 12.90
C ASN A 45 -24.38 -18.23 11.94
N ALA A 46 -23.30 -17.67 12.46
CA ALA A 46 -22.33 -16.90 11.70
C ALA A 46 -20.98 -17.63 11.69
N VAL A 47 -20.47 -17.97 10.51
CA VAL A 47 -19.15 -18.59 10.36
C VAL A 47 -18.10 -17.50 10.13
N VAL A 48 -17.05 -17.51 10.94
CA VAL A 48 -15.95 -16.54 10.88
C VAL A 48 -14.66 -17.28 10.50
N HIS A 49 -14.07 -16.85 9.40
CA HIS A 49 -12.81 -17.36 8.88
C HIS A 49 -11.70 -16.32 9.04
N VAL A 50 -10.53 -16.74 9.50
CA VAL A 50 -9.34 -15.90 9.49
C VAL A 50 -8.24 -16.63 8.74
N ILE A 51 -7.79 -16.02 7.63
CA ILE A 51 -6.80 -16.58 6.70
C ILE A 51 -5.51 -15.76 6.83
N TYR A 52 -4.37 -16.43 6.96
CA TYR A 52 -3.06 -15.80 6.99
C TYR A 52 -2.15 -16.41 5.93
N ARG A 53 -1.61 -15.55 5.06
CA ARG A 53 -0.64 -15.92 4.01
C ARG A 53 0.77 -15.49 4.41
N PRO A 54 1.74 -16.42 4.52
CA PRO A 54 3.13 -16.07 4.79
C PRO A 54 3.76 -15.22 3.66
N PRO A 55 4.77 -14.40 3.94
CA PRO A 55 5.33 -13.45 2.96
C PRO A 55 6.12 -14.07 1.78
N SER A 56 6.30 -15.38 1.73
CA SER A 56 7.34 -16.06 0.94
C SER A 56 6.90 -16.66 -0.41
N ASP A 57 5.69 -16.41 -0.91
CA ASP A 57 5.15 -17.23 -2.01
C ASP A 57 4.98 -16.52 -3.39
N ALA A 58 5.16 -17.31 -4.47
CA ALA A 58 5.62 -16.92 -5.81
C ALA A 58 4.63 -17.17 -6.97
N ASN A 59 3.31 -17.19 -6.71
CA ASN A 59 2.31 -17.42 -7.76
C ASN A 59 2.03 -16.13 -8.56
N ASN A 60 2.77 -15.93 -9.65
CA ASN A 60 2.59 -14.87 -10.65
C ASN A 60 1.25 -15.02 -11.41
N ILE A 61 0.13 -14.67 -10.76
CA ILE A 61 -1.24 -14.81 -11.30
C ILE A 61 -1.66 -13.60 -12.16
N LEU A 62 -0.81 -12.57 -12.29
CA LEU A 62 -1.13 -11.33 -13.02
C LEU A 62 -0.38 -11.24 -14.35
N TYR A 63 -1.07 -10.73 -15.38
CA TYR A 63 -0.53 -10.50 -16.73
C TYR A 63 0.85 -9.83 -16.70
N SER A 64 1.72 -10.26 -17.62
CA SER A 64 3.13 -9.85 -17.63
C SER A 64 3.33 -8.37 -17.97
N LYS A 65 2.41 -7.76 -18.73
CA LYS A 65 2.48 -6.35 -19.16
C LYS A 65 1.47 -5.43 -18.45
N GLN A 66 1.00 -5.81 -17.26
CA GLN A 66 0.17 -5.00 -16.38
C GLN A 66 1.03 -4.36 -15.27
N PHE A 67 0.91 -3.05 -15.09
CA PHE A 67 1.71 -2.29 -14.12
C PHE A 67 0.90 -1.58 -13.04
N GLY A 68 -0.39 -1.32 -13.29
CA GLY A 68 -1.29 -0.67 -12.33
C GLY A 68 -1.53 -1.53 -11.10
N PHE A 69 -1.35 -0.95 -9.91
CA PHE A 69 -1.66 -1.53 -8.59
C PHE A 69 -1.07 -2.92 -8.27
N LYS A 70 -0.06 -3.36 -9.03
CA LYS A 70 0.67 -4.61 -8.81
C LYS A 70 1.82 -4.39 -7.82
N LYS A 71 2.04 -5.36 -6.92
CA LYS A 71 3.13 -5.28 -5.93
C LYS A 71 4.47 -5.11 -6.66
N ARG A 72 5.26 -4.11 -6.24
CA ARG A 72 6.55 -3.70 -6.85
C ARG A 72 6.46 -3.13 -8.27
N HIS A 73 5.27 -2.84 -8.80
CA HIS A 73 5.09 -2.16 -10.08
C HIS A 73 4.72 -0.70 -9.88
N SER A 74 5.18 0.17 -10.77
CA SER A 74 4.99 1.62 -10.72
C SER A 74 4.81 2.16 -12.13
N THR A 75 4.32 3.39 -12.25
CA THR A 75 4.25 4.12 -13.52
C THR A 75 5.60 4.11 -14.24
N ASP A 76 6.70 4.32 -13.50
CA ASP A 76 8.06 4.28 -14.06
C ASP A 76 8.39 2.92 -14.68
N GLN A 77 7.91 1.81 -14.09
CA GLN A 77 8.10 0.48 -14.67
C GLN A 77 7.21 0.23 -15.88
N ALA A 78 5.98 0.75 -15.88
CA ALA A 78 5.09 0.70 -17.04
C ALA A 78 5.73 1.40 -18.26
N ILE A 79 6.31 2.56 -18.00
CA ILE A 79 7.04 3.37 -18.96
C ILE A 79 8.28 2.63 -19.46
N VAL A 80 9.12 2.12 -18.56
CA VAL A 80 10.34 1.39 -18.94
C VAL A 80 9.99 0.13 -19.76
N HIS A 81 8.94 -0.59 -19.39
CA HIS A 81 8.51 -1.77 -20.11
C HIS A 81 7.83 -1.43 -21.44
N LEU A 82 7.09 -0.32 -21.55
CA LEU A 82 6.58 0.20 -22.82
C LEU A 82 7.74 0.53 -23.77
N VAL A 83 8.73 1.28 -23.29
CA VAL A 83 9.94 1.61 -24.08
C VAL A 83 10.65 0.33 -24.53
N HIS A 84 10.88 -0.62 -23.62
CA HIS A 84 11.53 -1.88 -23.93
C HIS A 84 10.71 -2.77 -24.87
N ASP A 85 9.40 -2.89 -24.69
CA ASP A 85 8.51 -3.67 -25.56
C ASP A 85 8.39 -3.04 -26.95
N ILE A 86 8.35 -1.71 -27.05
CA ILE A 86 8.41 -1.02 -28.34
C ILE A 86 9.69 -1.44 -29.08
N PHE A 87 10.86 -1.39 -28.42
CA PHE A 87 12.12 -1.82 -29.02
C PHE A 87 12.14 -3.32 -29.35
N LYS A 88 11.68 -4.17 -28.43
CA LYS A 88 11.68 -5.63 -28.60
C LYS A 88 10.68 -6.12 -29.66
N SER A 89 9.52 -5.49 -29.77
CA SER A 89 8.52 -5.79 -30.80
C SER A 89 8.97 -5.37 -32.21
N PHE A 90 9.95 -4.47 -32.35
CA PHE A 90 10.60 -4.20 -33.63
C PHE A 90 11.59 -5.31 -34.03
N ASP A 91 12.24 -5.95 -33.06
CA ASP A 91 13.31 -6.92 -33.32
C ASP A 91 12.83 -8.36 -33.51
N GLU A 92 11.66 -8.75 -32.98
CA GLU A 92 11.32 -10.17 -32.81
C GLU A 92 10.03 -10.69 -33.47
N ASP A 93 9.22 -9.86 -34.14
CA ASP A 93 8.03 -10.28 -34.93
C ASP A 93 7.18 -11.42 -34.29
N LYS A 94 6.81 -11.28 -33.01
CA LYS A 94 6.18 -12.37 -32.22
C LYS A 94 4.99 -11.97 -31.34
N TYR A 95 4.03 -12.90 -31.32
CA TYR A 95 2.74 -12.92 -30.63
C TYR A 95 2.85 -13.08 -29.10
N THR A 96 1.82 -12.61 -28.37
CA THR A 96 1.71 -12.68 -26.90
C THR A 96 0.63 -13.69 -26.47
N LEU A 97 0.96 -14.54 -25.50
CA LEU A 97 0.06 -15.50 -24.84
C LEU A 97 -0.72 -14.83 -23.69
N VAL A 98 -2.02 -15.12 -23.60
CA VAL A 98 -3.00 -14.57 -22.65
C VAL A 98 -3.33 -15.63 -21.58
N VAL A 99 -3.44 -15.22 -20.31
CA VAL A 99 -3.94 -16.10 -19.22
C VAL A 99 -5.06 -15.38 -18.47
N PHE A 100 -6.17 -16.11 -18.30
CA PHE A 100 -7.47 -15.67 -17.82
C PHE A 100 -7.57 -15.54 -16.29
N ILE A 101 -8.44 -14.64 -15.84
CA ILE A 101 -9.30 -14.89 -14.66
C ILE A 101 -10.75 -14.73 -15.13
N ASP A 102 -11.32 -15.83 -15.62
CA ASP A 102 -12.74 -15.96 -15.90
C ASP A 102 -13.35 -16.84 -14.80
N LEU A 103 -14.32 -16.33 -14.05
CA LEU A 103 -15.05 -17.09 -13.02
C LEU A 103 -15.78 -18.32 -13.61
N ASN A 104 -16.10 -18.31 -14.92
CA ASN A 104 -16.65 -19.47 -15.63
C ASN A 104 -15.55 -20.46 -16.06
N GLN A 105 -14.29 -20.03 -16.21
CA GLN A 105 -13.14 -20.93 -16.40
C GLN A 105 -12.58 -21.48 -15.09
N LEU A 106 -12.83 -20.84 -13.95
CA LEU A 106 -12.59 -21.42 -12.62
C LEU A 106 -13.34 -22.74 -12.37
N ASN A 107 -14.44 -22.99 -13.10
CA ASN A 107 -15.08 -24.31 -13.12
C ASN A 107 -14.27 -25.39 -13.87
N LYS A 108 -13.27 -25.00 -14.68
CA LYS A 108 -12.46 -25.90 -15.50
C LYS A 108 -11.07 -26.20 -14.91
N ASP A 109 -10.62 -25.40 -13.94
CA ASP A 109 -9.32 -25.55 -13.30
C ASP A 109 -9.50 -25.77 -11.79
N ASP A 110 -9.05 -26.92 -11.29
CA ASP A 110 -9.18 -27.30 -9.87
C ASP A 110 -8.20 -26.54 -8.95
N SER A 111 -7.33 -25.70 -9.52
CA SER A 111 -6.31 -24.93 -8.78
C SER A 111 -6.86 -24.05 -7.65
N TYR A 112 -8.11 -23.55 -7.76
CA TYR A 112 -8.73 -22.73 -6.71
C TYR A 112 -9.14 -23.52 -5.48
N LYS A 113 -9.41 -24.83 -5.61
CA LYS A 113 -9.75 -25.71 -4.48
C LYS A 113 -8.59 -25.81 -3.47
N HIS A 114 -7.36 -25.57 -3.94
CA HIS A 114 -6.17 -25.49 -3.08
C HIS A 114 -6.01 -24.13 -2.39
N SER A 115 -6.67 -23.07 -2.89
CA SER A 115 -6.50 -21.69 -2.42
C SER A 115 -7.63 -21.24 -1.47
N THR A 116 -8.82 -21.83 -1.57
CA THR A 116 -9.96 -21.50 -0.72
C THR A 116 -10.91 -22.70 -0.61
N LYS A 117 -11.62 -22.77 0.51
CA LYS A 117 -12.68 -23.77 0.75
C LYS A 117 -14.06 -23.27 0.42
N LEU A 118 -14.19 -21.98 0.13
CA LEU A 118 -15.41 -21.43 -0.39
C LEU A 118 -15.62 -22.01 -1.79
N THR A 119 -16.81 -22.54 -2.01
CA THR A 119 -17.26 -22.86 -3.35
C THR A 119 -17.30 -21.58 -4.20
N ILE A 120 -17.30 -21.75 -5.52
CA ILE A 120 -17.45 -20.60 -6.45
C ILE A 120 -18.76 -19.86 -6.15
N SER A 121 -19.83 -20.58 -5.79
CA SER A 121 -21.13 -20.00 -5.41
C SER A 121 -21.04 -19.13 -4.16
N GLU A 122 -20.39 -19.62 -3.09
CA GLU A 122 -20.20 -18.86 -1.84
C GLU A 122 -19.27 -17.66 -2.04
N THR A 123 -18.21 -17.84 -2.85
CA THR A 123 -17.31 -16.74 -3.21
C THR A 123 -18.07 -15.66 -3.96
N ARG A 124 -18.90 -16.04 -4.94
CA ARG A 124 -19.76 -15.09 -5.67
C ARG A 124 -20.71 -14.35 -4.73
N GLN A 125 -21.38 -15.05 -3.82
CA GLN A 125 -22.27 -14.42 -2.83
C GLN A 125 -21.53 -13.44 -1.92
N LEU A 126 -20.31 -13.77 -1.49
CA LEU A 126 -19.49 -12.87 -0.69
C LEU A 126 -19.11 -11.60 -1.46
N ILE A 127 -18.73 -11.74 -2.73
CA ILE A 127 -18.43 -10.61 -3.62
C ILE A 127 -19.68 -9.76 -3.81
N GLU A 128 -20.82 -10.37 -4.12
CA GLU A 128 -22.10 -9.69 -4.25
C GLU A 128 -22.46 -8.92 -2.97
N LEU A 129 -22.27 -9.51 -1.79
CA LEU A 129 -22.51 -8.84 -0.50
C LEU A 129 -21.57 -7.64 -0.30
N CYS A 130 -20.27 -7.78 -0.62
CA CYS A 130 -19.31 -6.69 -0.53
C CYS A 130 -19.61 -5.54 -1.49
N LEU A 131 -20.27 -5.83 -2.61
CA LEU A 131 -20.63 -4.85 -3.64
C LEU A 131 -22.10 -4.39 -3.56
N HIS A 132 -22.92 -5.03 -2.71
CA HIS A 132 -24.37 -4.88 -2.77
C HIS A 132 -24.81 -3.45 -2.52
N ARG A 133 -24.20 -2.78 -1.52
CA ARG A 133 -24.53 -1.40 -1.13
C ARG A 133 -23.32 -0.68 -0.59
N CYS A 134 -23.03 0.48 -1.17
CA CYS A 134 -22.02 1.39 -0.67
C CYS A 134 -22.70 2.57 0.02
N TYR A 135 -22.48 2.70 1.33
CA TYR A 135 -23.01 3.78 2.14
C TYR A 135 -21.92 4.79 2.49
N PHE A 136 -22.27 6.08 2.50
CA PHE A 136 -21.42 7.11 3.10
C PHE A 136 -22.25 8.09 3.92
N LEU A 137 -21.63 8.69 4.92
CA LEU A 137 -22.23 9.70 5.79
C LEU A 137 -21.83 11.09 5.29
N TRP A 138 -22.80 11.93 4.96
CA TRP A 138 -22.58 13.32 4.57
C TRP A 138 -23.68 14.20 5.18
N ASN A 139 -23.29 15.31 5.82
CA ASN A 139 -24.22 16.21 6.52
C ASN A 139 -25.16 15.50 7.52
N ASN A 140 -24.65 14.52 8.26
CA ASN A 140 -25.42 13.67 9.19
C ASN A 140 -26.52 12.82 8.55
N GLU A 141 -26.53 12.68 7.23
CA GLU A 141 -27.44 11.81 6.49
C GLU A 141 -26.67 10.66 5.85
N ILE A 142 -27.28 9.47 5.83
CA ILE A 142 -26.72 8.29 5.20
C ILE A 142 -27.17 8.28 3.73
N HIS A 143 -26.19 8.31 2.83
CA HIS A 143 -26.42 8.27 1.40
C HIS A 143 -26.01 6.90 0.86
N GLU A 144 -26.81 6.36 -0.06
CA GLU A 144 -26.53 5.11 -0.77
C GLU A 144 -26.06 5.40 -2.19
N LEU A 145 -24.89 4.88 -2.55
CA LEU A 145 -24.37 4.96 -3.91
C LEU A 145 -24.79 3.69 -4.68
N LYS A 146 -25.72 3.86 -5.62
CA LYS A 146 -26.17 2.78 -6.51
C LYS A 146 -25.14 2.54 -7.61
N ASN A 147 -24.77 1.28 -7.86
CA ASN A 147 -23.77 0.89 -8.87
C ASN A 147 -22.35 1.43 -8.61
N PHE A 148 -22.01 1.67 -7.34
CA PHE A 148 -20.65 2.05 -6.94
C PHE A 148 -20.09 1.03 -5.95
N GLY A 149 -18.79 0.76 -6.09
CA GLY A 149 -18.03 0.06 -5.07
C GLY A 149 -17.37 1.04 -4.09
N PRO A 150 -17.00 0.58 -2.89
CA PRO A 150 -16.31 1.40 -1.89
C PRO A 150 -14.94 1.88 -2.42
N ILE A 151 -14.78 3.20 -2.48
CA ILE A 151 -13.51 3.86 -2.80
C ILE A 151 -12.50 3.54 -1.69
N ASP A 152 -11.26 3.23 -2.07
CA ASP A 152 -10.15 2.78 -1.18
C ASP A 152 -10.21 1.33 -0.67
N LEU A 153 -11.20 0.53 -1.07
CA LEU A 153 -11.15 -0.90 -0.79
C LEU A 153 -10.17 -1.59 -1.76
N LEU A 154 -9.09 -2.19 -1.23
CA LEU A 154 -8.09 -2.91 -2.04
C LEU A 154 -8.70 -3.95 -2.99
N PHE A 155 -9.83 -4.53 -2.58
CA PHE A 155 -10.58 -5.50 -3.36
C PHE A 155 -11.23 -4.90 -4.63
N MET A 156 -11.70 -3.65 -4.58
CA MET A 156 -12.31 -2.97 -5.73
C MET A 156 -11.33 -2.80 -6.89
N VAL A 157 -10.06 -2.57 -6.57
CA VAL A 157 -9.01 -2.43 -7.57
C VAL A 157 -8.87 -3.72 -8.39
N VAL A 158 -8.92 -4.88 -7.72
CA VAL A 158 -8.81 -6.19 -8.37
C VAL A 158 -10.03 -6.47 -9.25
N LEU A 159 -11.22 -6.12 -8.78
CA LEU A 159 -12.46 -6.32 -9.53
C LEU A 159 -12.54 -5.43 -10.77
N ALA A 160 -12.26 -4.13 -10.63
CA ALA A 160 -12.24 -3.20 -11.76
C ALA A 160 -11.24 -3.65 -12.82
N GLU A 161 -10.05 -4.08 -12.38
CA GLU A 161 -9.02 -4.60 -13.26
C GLU A 161 -9.46 -5.89 -13.99
N SER A 162 -10.01 -6.86 -13.25
CA SER A 162 -10.50 -8.12 -13.84
C SER A 162 -11.62 -7.89 -14.85
N PHE A 163 -12.52 -6.96 -14.57
CA PHE A 163 -13.60 -6.59 -15.49
C PHE A 163 -13.04 -5.98 -16.78
N LEU A 164 -12.15 -4.98 -16.67
CA LEU A 164 -11.54 -4.32 -17.83
C LEU A 164 -10.73 -5.30 -18.68
N GLN A 165 -9.98 -6.22 -18.07
CA GLN A 165 -9.26 -7.26 -18.80
C GLN A 165 -10.21 -8.16 -19.59
N HIS A 166 -11.28 -8.64 -18.97
CA HIS A 166 -12.27 -9.47 -19.66
C HIS A 166 -12.93 -8.72 -20.84
N HIS A 167 -13.28 -7.45 -20.61
CA HIS A 167 -13.87 -6.56 -21.60
C HIS A 167 -12.95 -6.37 -22.81
N GLU A 168 -11.68 -6.06 -22.57
CA GLU A 168 -10.65 -5.87 -23.60
C GLU A 168 -10.35 -7.17 -24.36
N GLU A 169 -10.31 -8.30 -23.65
CA GLU A 169 -10.04 -9.60 -24.27
C GLU A 169 -11.14 -10.03 -25.24
N ASN A 170 -12.39 -9.81 -24.88
CA ASN A 170 -13.52 -10.06 -25.78
C ASN A 170 -13.42 -9.17 -27.03
N ALA A 171 -13.02 -7.91 -26.86
CA ALA A 171 -12.78 -7.02 -28.00
C ALA A 171 -11.64 -7.53 -28.89
N PHE A 172 -10.53 -8.03 -28.32
CA PHE A 172 -9.44 -8.63 -29.11
C PHE A 172 -9.89 -9.87 -29.87
N LYS A 173 -10.67 -10.76 -29.25
CA LYS A 173 -11.21 -11.95 -29.92
C LYS A 173 -12.07 -11.58 -31.12
N ILE A 174 -12.94 -10.58 -30.95
CA ILE A 174 -13.79 -10.08 -32.04
C ILE A 174 -12.92 -9.45 -33.14
N ALA A 175 -11.96 -8.60 -32.77
CA ALA A 175 -11.04 -7.94 -33.70
C ALA A 175 -10.24 -8.92 -34.57
N MET A 176 -9.85 -10.07 -34.01
CA MET A 176 -9.15 -11.13 -34.74
C MET A 176 -10.08 -12.02 -35.58
N ALA A 177 -11.37 -12.09 -35.26
CA ALA A 177 -12.35 -12.95 -35.93
C ALA A 177 -13.07 -12.27 -37.11
N VAL A 178 -12.85 -10.97 -37.35
CA VAL A 178 -13.42 -10.25 -38.51
C VAL A 178 -12.80 -10.77 -39.81
N ASN A 179 -13.58 -10.81 -40.90
CA ASN A 179 -13.17 -11.28 -42.24
C ASN A 179 -11.82 -10.70 -42.72
N ALA A 180 -11.49 -9.49 -42.30
CA ALA A 180 -10.13 -8.94 -42.34
C ALA A 180 -9.73 -8.63 -40.88
N PRO A 181 -8.85 -9.44 -40.25
CA PRO A 181 -8.41 -9.20 -38.89
C PRO A 181 -7.73 -7.85 -38.76
N LEU A 182 -8.05 -7.13 -37.69
CA LEU A 182 -7.38 -5.86 -37.36
C LEU A 182 -5.91 -6.13 -37.00
N ASP A 183 -4.97 -5.34 -37.53
CA ASP A 183 -3.53 -5.52 -37.34
C ASP A 183 -3.06 -4.81 -36.05
N LEU A 184 -3.51 -5.34 -34.91
CA LEU A 184 -3.13 -4.85 -33.59
C LEU A 184 -1.69 -5.28 -33.24
N LYS A 185 -0.73 -4.36 -33.37
CA LYS A 185 0.69 -4.62 -33.08
C LYS A 185 1.00 -4.73 -31.60
N SER A 186 0.32 -3.95 -30.76
CA SER A 186 0.47 -4.00 -29.30
C SER A 186 -0.68 -3.29 -28.61
N TYR A 187 -1.06 -3.76 -27.43
CA TYR A 187 -1.98 -3.08 -26.51
C TYR A 187 -1.41 -3.14 -25.10
N LEU A 188 -1.36 -2.01 -24.42
CA LEU A 188 -0.86 -1.87 -23.06
C LEU A 188 -1.83 -1.00 -22.27
N ARG A 189 -2.15 -1.38 -21.02
CA ARG A 189 -3.01 -0.59 -20.14
C ARG A 189 -2.36 -0.35 -18.79
N TYR A 190 -2.48 0.90 -18.32
CA TYR A 190 -2.15 1.32 -16.98
C TYR A 190 -3.41 1.88 -16.31
N VAL A 191 -4.07 1.06 -15.49
CA VAL A 191 -5.33 1.43 -14.83
C VAL A 191 -6.41 1.75 -15.87
N ASP A 192 -6.73 3.01 -16.08
CA ASP A 192 -7.73 3.54 -17.00
C ASP A 192 -7.13 3.96 -18.35
N ASP A 193 -5.85 4.31 -18.39
CA ASP A 193 -5.16 4.74 -19.61
C ASP A 193 -4.63 3.54 -20.41
N SER A 194 -4.98 3.45 -21.69
CA SER A 194 -4.44 2.44 -22.61
C SER A 194 -3.70 3.04 -23.81
N HIS A 195 -2.73 2.28 -24.31
CA HIS A 195 -1.93 2.60 -25.48
C HIS A 195 -1.96 1.41 -26.43
N ALA A 196 -2.42 1.65 -27.66
CA ALA A 196 -2.55 0.65 -28.70
C ALA A 196 -1.80 1.08 -29.97
N ARG A 197 -1.24 0.11 -30.70
CA ARG A 197 -0.60 0.36 -32.00
C ARG A 197 -1.30 -0.44 -33.09
N PHE A 198 -1.60 0.25 -34.18
CA PHE A 198 -2.23 -0.28 -35.39
C PHE A 198 -1.43 0.15 -36.62
N SER A 199 -1.69 -0.50 -37.75
CA SER A 199 -1.05 -0.16 -39.03
C SER A 199 -1.60 1.14 -39.64
N ASN A 200 -2.83 1.53 -39.31
CA ASN A 200 -3.44 2.78 -39.74
C ASN A 200 -4.52 3.26 -38.74
N ALA A 201 -4.93 4.53 -38.85
CA ALA A 201 -5.91 5.13 -37.96
C ALA A 201 -7.33 4.53 -38.11
N GLN A 202 -7.68 4.06 -39.31
CA GLN A 202 -9.01 3.47 -39.58
C GLN A 202 -9.21 2.17 -38.81
N GLU A 203 -8.18 1.33 -38.72
CA GLU A 203 -8.20 0.13 -37.89
C GLU A 203 -8.32 0.45 -36.40
N ALA A 204 -7.66 1.52 -35.94
CA ALA A 204 -7.77 1.98 -34.56
C ALA A 204 -9.21 2.44 -34.23
N GLU A 205 -9.86 3.16 -35.13
CA GLU A 205 -11.26 3.58 -35.00
C GLU A 205 -12.22 2.38 -35.01
N GLN A 206 -11.99 1.40 -35.89
CA GLN A 206 -12.76 0.16 -35.91
C GLN A 206 -12.62 -0.61 -34.60
N PHE A 207 -11.41 -0.68 -34.04
CA PHE A 207 -11.18 -1.28 -32.73
C PHE A 207 -11.89 -0.55 -31.60
N LEU A 208 -11.90 0.80 -31.62
CA LEU A 208 -12.66 1.61 -30.67
C LEU A 208 -14.17 1.28 -30.70
N ILE A 209 -14.74 1.11 -31.89
CA ILE A 209 -16.14 0.70 -32.05
C ILE A 209 -16.38 -0.68 -31.43
N ILE A 210 -15.46 -1.62 -31.63
CA ILE A 210 -15.54 -2.96 -31.03
C ILE A 210 -15.48 -2.87 -29.50
N LEU A 211 -14.55 -2.10 -28.93
CA LEU A 211 -14.42 -1.87 -27.49
C LEU A 211 -15.70 -1.29 -26.88
N ASN A 212 -16.28 -0.27 -27.51
CA ASN A 212 -17.48 0.40 -27.02
C ASN A 212 -18.75 -0.44 -27.16
N LYS A 213 -18.76 -1.45 -28.03
CA LYS A 213 -19.88 -2.39 -28.15
C LYS A 213 -19.94 -3.45 -27.05
N GLN A 214 -18.85 -3.64 -26.30
CA GLN A 214 -18.79 -4.71 -25.30
C GLN A 214 -19.66 -4.44 -24.06
N HIS A 215 -19.85 -3.18 -23.65
CA HIS A 215 -20.67 -2.86 -22.48
C HIS A 215 -21.24 -1.42 -22.52
N PRO A 216 -22.55 -1.22 -22.29
CA PRO A 216 -23.19 0.09 -22.47
C PRO A 216 -22.78 1.14 -21.43
N ALA A 217 -22.28 0.72 -20.26
CA ALA A 217 -21.88 1.64 -19.18
C ALA A 217 -20.42 2.11 -19.27
N ILE A 218 -19.62 1.60 -20.22
CA ILE A 218 -18.22 2.00 -20.39
C ILE A 218 -18.03 2.54 -21.79
N GLN A 219 -17.45 3.73 -21.88
CA GLN A 219 -17.15 4.38 -23.13
C GLN A 219 -15.66 4.74 -23.17
N TYR A 220 -14.95 4.10 -24.08
CA TYR A 220 -13.59 4.40 -24.48
C TYR A 220 -13.59 5.59 -25.42
N THR A 221 -12.53 6.37 -25.33
CA THR A 221 -12.18 7.43 -26.28
C THR A 221 -10.76 7.16 -26.79
N ILE A 222 -10.40 7.69 -27.94
CA ILE A 222 -9.07 7.53 -28.52
C ILE A 222 -8.45 8.89 -28.82
N GLU A 223 -7.19 9.03 -28.46
CA GLU A 223 -6.31 10.07 -28.97
C GLU A 223 -5.44 9.45 -30.06
N ILE A 224 -5.49 10.01 -31.26
CA ILE A 224 -4.66 9.58 -32.40
C ILE A 224 -3.41 10.45 -32.49
N GLU A 225 -2.39 9.90 -33.14
CA GLU A 225 -1.14 10.58 -33.41
C GLU A 225 -1.39 11.95 -34.09
N SER A 226 -0.74 13.00 -33.56
CA SER A 226 -0.86 14.37 -34.08
C SER A 226 -0.25 14.51 -35.48
N GLU A 227 -0.52 15.62 -36.16
CA GLU A 227 0.15 15.97 -37.44
C GLU A 227 1.69 15.99 -37.32
N ASN A 228 2.20 16.34 -36.13
CA ASN A 228 3.62 16.33 -35.81
C ASN A 228 4.15 14.96 -35.41
N ARG A 229 3.34 13.90 -35.57
CA ARG A 229 3.68 12.52 -35.26
C ARG A 229 4.03 12.30 -33.78
N THR A 230 3.22 12.92 -32.92
CA THR A 230 3.37 12.82 -31.47
C THR A 230 2.11 12.29 -30.81
N LEU A 231 2.28 11.47 -29.79
CA LEU A 231 1.19 10.99 -28.93
C LEU A 231 1.63 11.02 -27.46
N ASN A 232 0.76 11.50 -26.59
CA ASN A 232 1.02 11.49 -25.15
C ASN A 232 0.48 10.22 -24.52
N PHE A 233 1.24 9.62 -23.61
CA PHE A 233 0.77 8.49 -22.82
C PHE A 233 1.39 8.54 -21.42
N LEU A 234 0.55 8.61 -20.39
CA LEU A 234 0.96 8.83 -19.01
C LEU A 234 1.85 10.08 -18.88
N ASP A 235 3.12 9.86 -18.54
CA ASP A 235 4.15 10.87 -18.31
C ASP A 235 5.11 11.03 -19.51
N LEU A 236 4.73 10.47 -20.67
CA LEU A 236 5.54 10.43 -21.89
C LEU A 236 4.89 11.17 -23.05
N THR A 237 5.72 11.84 -23.84
CA THR A 237 5.40 12.19 -25.22
C THR A 237 6.22 11.27 -26.12
N ILE A 238 5.53 10.45 -26.91
CA ILE A 238 6.10 9.53 -27.89
C ILE A 238 6.16 10.28 -29.22
N VAL A 239 7.32 10.27 -29.88
CA VAL A 239 7.56 10.91 -31.18
C VAL A 239 7.93 9.83 -32.19
N ASN A 240 7.16 9.72 -33.25
CA ASN A 240 7.40 8.76 -34.32
C ASN A 240 8.22 9.40 -35.45
N ASN A 241 9.49 8.99 -35.57
CA ASN A 241 10.38 9.53 -36.59
C ASN A 241 10.24 8.87 -37.97
N THR A 242 9.28 7.95 -38.16
CA THR A 242 9.03 7.14 -39.37
C THR A 242 10.18 6.27 -39.87
N LYS A 243 11.32 6.27 -39.19
CA LYS A 243 12.49 5.42 -39.49
C LYS A 243 12.45 4.11 -38.68
N GLY A 244 11.28 3.74 -38.16
CA GLY A 244 11.10 2.57 -37.29
C GLY A 244 11.65 2.74 -35.87
N LYS A 245 11.93 3.98 -35.43
CA LYS A 245 12.35 4.26 -34.04
C LYS A 245 11.46 5.33 -33.42
N TYR A 246 11.07 5.11 -32.17
CA TYR A 246 10.40 6.15 -31.40
C TYR A 246 11.42 6.92 -30.58
N GLU A 247 11.18 8.22 -30.47
CA GLU A 247 11.87 9.05 -29.52
C GLU A 247 10.90 9.46 -28.42
N PHE A 248 11.43 9.71 -27.22
CA PHE A 248 10.63 9.92 -26.03
C PHE A 248 11.01 11.23 -25.36
N LYS A 249 10.00 11.94 -24.86
CA LYS A 249 10.13 13.14 -24.02
C LYS A 249 9.27 12.97 -22.76
N VAL A 250 9.58 13.75 -21.73
CA VAL A 250 8.70 13.85 -20.56
C VAL A 250 7.50 14.72 -20.91
N TYR A 251 6.30 14.16 -20.83
CA TYR A 251 5.06 14.92 -20.97
C TYR A 251 4.71 15.62 -19.66
N ARG A 252 4.16 16.82 -19.77
CA ARG A 252 3.65 17.61 -18.64
C ARG A 252 2.30 18.17 -19.05
N LYS A 253 1.29 17.96 -18.21
CA LYS A 253 -0.05 18.54 -18.43
C LYS A 253 0.00 20.06 -18.32
N ASP A 254 -0.80 20.76 -19.12
CA ASP A 254 -0.85 22.23 -19.18
C ASP A 254 -1.15 22.89 -17.82
N ALA A 255 -1.88 22.20 -16.95
CA ALA A 255 -2.24 22.68 -15.61
C ALA A 255 -1.06 22.68 -14.60
N ILE A 256 0.15 22.29 -15.00
CA ILE A 256 1.29 22.22 -14.08
C ILE A 256 1.80 23.64 -13.73
N THR A 257 1.84 23.95 -12.43
CA THR A 257 2.28 25.28 -11.95
C THR A 257 3.79 25.42 -11.81
N ASN A 258 4.56 24.37 -12.11
CA ASN A 258 6.01 24.27 -11.90
C ASN A 258 6.47 24.57 -10.46
N ILE A 259 5.56 24.61 -9.47
CA ILE A 259 5.90 24.89 -8.07
C ILE A 259 6.63 23.70 -7.46
N GLN A 260 7.84 23.95 -6.97
CA GLN A 260 8.64 22.99 -6.24
C GLN A 260 8.72 23.38 -4.76
N ILE A 261 9.11 22.42 -3.92
CA ILE A 261 9.40 22.68 -2.50
C ILE A 261 10.47 23.77 -2.42
N LYS A 262 10.21 24.86 -1.69
CA LYS A 262 11.14 25.99 -1.63
C LYS A 262 12.44 25.60 -0.89
N PRO A 263 13.61 26.12 -1.31
CA PRO A 263 14.88 25.73 -0.70
C PRO A 263 15.00 26.13 0.78
N HIS A 264 14.22 27.12 1.21
CA HIS A 264 14.14 27.62 2.58
C HIS A 264 12.95 27.04 3.38
N SER A 265 12.25 26.02 2.90
CA SER A 265 11.09 25.42 3.58
C SER A 265 11.45 24.50 4.76
N ASN A 266 12.62 24.70 5.36
CA ASN A 266 13.07 24.00 6.56
C ASN A 266 13.12 22.46 6.44
N HIS A 267 13.58 21.94 5.30
CA HIS A 267 13.92 20.51 5.13
C HIS A 267 15.44 20.31 5.14
N ASP A 268 15.90 19.07 5.42
CA ASP A 268 17.30 18.70 5.22
C ASP A 268 17.67 18.98 3.75
N PRO A 269 18.72 19.77 3.45
CA PRO A 269 19.18 20.03 2.09
C PRO A 269 19.42 18.77 1.26
N LYS A 270 19.71 17.63 1.91
CA LYS A 270 19.81 16.33 1.22
C LYS A 270 18.48 15.88 0.63
N ILE A 271 17.35 16.13 1.30
CA ILE A 271 16.01 15.78 0.81
C ILE A 271 15.67 16.67 -0.40
N LEU A 272 15.89 17.98 -0.27
CA LEU A 272 15.66 18.93 -1.37
C LEU A 272 16.48 18.59 -2.61
N ASN A 273 17.77 18.30 -2.42
CA ASN A 273 18.63 17.84 -3.51
C ASN A 273 18.19 16.48 -4.07
N ALA A 274 17.66 15.57 -3.23
CA ALA A 274 17.18 14.26 -3.68
C ALA A 274 15.95 14.38 -4.59
N ILE A 275 15.08 15.37 -4.36
CA ILE A 275 13.94 15.65 -5.23
C ILE A 275 14.45 16.01 -6.63
N PHE A 276 15.34 17.00 -6.74
CA PHE A 276 15.93 17.38 -8.03
C PHE A 276 16.66 16.21 -8.71
N LYS A 277 17.42 15.42 -7.94
CA LYS A 277 18.05 14.19 -8.46
C LYS A 277 17.04 13.20 -9.02
N GLY A 278 15.87 13.06 -8.38
CA GLY A 278 14.78 12.22 -8.86
C GLY A 278 14.30 12.64 -10.25
N TYR A 279 14.07 13.94 -10.45
CA TYR A 279 13.70 14.49 -11.77
C TYR A 279 14.78 14.24 -12.83
N VAL A 280 16.05 14.50 -12.51
CA VAL A 280 17.15 14.26 -13.45
C VAL A 280 17.30 12.76 -13.77
N HIS A 281 17.20 11.88 -12.77
CA HIS A 281 17.22 10.44 -13.00
C HIS A 281 16.07 9.97 -13.88
N ARG A 282 14.88 10.54 -13.70
CA ARG A 282 13.71 10.28 -14.55
C ARG A 282 13.94 10.76 -15.98
N ALA A 283 14.47 11.96 -16.18
CA ALA A 283 14.83 12.47 -17.50
C ALA A 283 15.77 11.51 -18.24
N TYR A 284 16.86 11.06 -17.59
CA TYR A 284 17.76 10.07 -18.19
C TYR A 284 17.14 8.68 -18.41
N SER A 285 16.05 8.33 -17.74
CA SER A 285 15.37 7.04 -17.92
C SER A 285 14.31 7.09 -19.03
N ILE A 286 13.79 8.29 -19.34
CA ILE A 286 12.67 8.50 -20.26
C ILE A 286 13.15 9.11 -21.57
N CYS A 287 13.91 10.19 -21.52
CA CYS A 287 14.22 10.99 -22.69
C CYS A 287 15.20 10.27 -23.61
N SER A 288 14.91 10.33 -24.92
CA SER A 288 15.91 10.04 -25.93
C SER A 288 17.04 11.07 -25.91
N ASP A 289 18.23 10.66 -26.35
CA ASP A 289 19.44 11.51 -26.31
C ASP A 289 19.22 12.89 -26.95
N LEU A 290 18.41 12.98 -28.00
CA LEU A 290 18.06 14.23 -28.68
C LEU A 290 17.38 15.27 -27.77
N TYR A 291 16.57 14.83 -26.80
CA TYR A 291 15.74 15.72 -25.96
C TYR A 291 16.21 15.78 -24.51
N LEU A 292 17.23 15.02 -24.17
CA LEU A 292 17.70 14.86 -22.81
C LEU A 292 18.32 16.15 -22.25
N GLU A 293 19.15 16.82 -23.05
CA GLU A 293 19.77 18.10 -22.65
C GLU A 293 18.74 19.21 -22.47
N ASP A 294 17.73 19.28 -23.35
CA ASP A 294 16.63 20.24 -23.25
C ASP A 294 15.81 19.98 -21.97
N GLU A 295 15.52 18.72 -21.67
CA GLU A 295 14.79 18.34 -20.46
C GLU A 295 15.58 18.69 -19.19
N ILE A 296 16.89 18.40 -19.15
CA ILE A 296 17.74 18.77 -18.01
C ILE A 296 17.81 20.29 -17.86
N SER A 297 17.94 21.02 -18.96
CA SER A 297 17.97 22.48 -18.98
C SER A 297 16.66 23.07 -18.46
N PHE A 298 15.53 22.52 -18.89
CA PHE A 298 14.21 22.88 -18.37
C PHE A 298 14.10 22.63 -16.86
N LEU A 299 14.53 21.46 -16.38
CA LEU A 299 14.49 21.14 -14.95
C LEU A 299 15.34 22.11 -14.12
N ILE A 300 16.53 22.48 -14.61
CA ILE A 300 17.38 23.50 -13.97
C ILE A 300 16.65 24.84 -13.92
N HIS A 301 15.99 25.24 -15.02
CA HIS A 301 15.22 26.48 -15.09
C HIS A 301 14.08 26.50 -14.08
N VAL A 302 13.24 25.45 -14.03
CA VAL A 302 12.13 25.33 -13.08
C VAL A 302 12.62 25.44 -11.63
N PHE A 303 13.71 24.75 -11.28
CA PHE A 303 14.24 24.83 -9.92
C PHE A 303 14.86 26.21 -9.63
N LYS A 304 15.51 26.85 -10.61
CA LYS A 304 15.99 28.24 -10.50
C LYS A 304 14.85 29.20 -10.19
N GLU A 305 13.73 29.13 -10.93
CA GLU A 305 12.54 29.95 -10.66
C GLU A 305 11.97 29.72 -9.25
N ASN A 306 12.14 28.51 -8.73
CA ASN A 306 11.78 28.18 -7.35
C ASN A 306 12.81 28.62 -6.29
N GLY A 307 13.86 29.34 -6.69
CA GLY A 307 14.87 29.96 -5.80
C GLY A 307 16.11 29.11 -5.53
N TYR A 308 16.31 28.01 -6.27
CA TYR A 308 17.50 27.15 -6.10
C TYR A 308 18.73 27.74 -6.79
N ASN A 309 19.92 27.41 -6.27
CA ASN A 309 21.19 27.85 -6.85
C ASN A 309 21.55 27.05 -8.11
N ILE A 310 21.68 27.74 -9.24
CA ILE A 310 21.98 27.14 -10.55
C ILE A 310 23.27 26.33 -10.52
N CYS A 311 24.37 26.89 -9.99
CA CYS A 311 25.67 26.21 -9.96
C CYS A 311 25.59 24.86 -9.23
N GLN A 312 24.82 24.80 -8.15
CA GLN A 312 24.55 23.55 -7.42
C GLN A 312 23.72 22.57 -8.26
N LEU A 313 22.67 23.03 -8.93
CA LEU A 313 21.82 22.19 -9.79
C LEU A 313 22.60 21.60 -10.96
N THR A 314 23.34 22.43 -11.70
CA THR A 314 24.19 22.00 -12.82
C THR A 314 25.23 20.98 -12.36
N ARG A 315 25.88 21.22 -11.21
CA ARG A 315 26.81 20.24 -10.64
C ARG A 315 26.14 18.91 -10.32
N ILE A 316 24.92 18.93 -9.78
CA ILE A 316 24.16 17.70 -9.48
C ILE A 316 23.81 16.95 -10.78
N ALA A 317 23.34 17.65 -11.81
CA ALA A 317 22.99 17.05 -13.10
C ALA A 317 24.21 16.38 -13.75
N ASN A 318 25.35 17.09 -13.84
CA ASN A 318 26.58 16.58 -14.42
C ASN A 318 27.12 15.34 -13.66
N LEU A 319 27.02 15.35 -12.32
CA LEU A 319 27.43 14.20 -11.50
C LEU A 319 26.59 12.95 -11.77
N ILE A 320 25.31 13.10 -12.12
CA ILE A 320 24.43 11.97 -12.46
C ILE A 320 24.79 11.43 -13.84
N GLY A 321 24.96 12.31 -14.83
CA GLY A 321 25.38 11.91 -16.18
C GLY A 321 26.70 11.12 -16.17
N ASN A 322 27.71 11.66 -15.49
CA ASN A 322 29.04 11.02 -15.40
C ASN A 322 29.00 9.67 -14.68
N LYS A 323 28.13 9.50 -13.67
CA LYS A 323 27.96 8.23 -12.96
C LYS A 323 27.27 7.15 -13.78
N ARG A 324 26.45 7.50 -14.77
CA ARG A 324 25.86 6.52 -15.70
C ARG A 324 26.84 6.12 -16.80
N SER A 325 27.70 7.04 -17.25
CA SER A 325 28.80 6.73 -18.18
C SER A 325 29.81 5.74 -17.59
N ILE A 326 30.11 5.87 -16.29
CA ILE A 326 30.98 4.93 -15.58
C ILE A 326 30.11 3.82 -14.99
N LYS A 327 29.91 2.71 -15.73
CA LYS A 327 29.41 1.43 -15.18
C LYS A 327 30.41 0.87 -14.16
N SER A 328 30.50 1.47 -12.97
CA SER A 328 31.25 0.88 -11.86
C SER A 328 30.29 0.17 -10.93
N ASN A 329 30.29 -1.17 -10.98
CA ASN A 329 29.95 -2.04 -9.87
C ASN A 329 30.89 -1.73 -8.70
N LYS A 330 30.63 -0.64 -7.97
CA LYS A 330 31.16 -0.47 -6.62
C LYS A 330 30.02 -0.70 -5.66
N ILE A 331 29.86 -1.97 -5.29
CA ILE A 331 29.29 -2.33 -4.00
C ILE A 331 30.22 -1.67 -2.97
N GLN A 332 29.88 -0.44 -2.56
CA GLN A 332 30.49 0.12 -1.37
C GLN A 332 29.96 -0.71 -0.21
N SER A 333 30.80 -1.60 0.30
CA SER A 333 30.69 -2.14 1.65
C SER A 333 30.66 -0.94 2.60
N GLY A 334 29.45 -0.50 2.92
CA GLY A 334 29.23 0.54 3.91
C GLY A 334 29.74 0.07 5.28
N PRO A 335 30.36 0.95 6.07
CA PRO A 335 30.94 0.60 7.36
C PRO A 335 29.85 0.08 8.29
N PHE A 336 30.20 -0.89 9.16
CA PHE A 336 29.51 -1.40 10.35
C PHE A 336 28.06 -0.95 10.58
N ASN A 337 27.14 -1.89 10.83
CA ASN A 337 25.74 -1.64 11.24
C ASN A 337 25.63 -0.76 12.50
N LEU A 338 25.85 0.55 12.37
CA LEU A 338 25.74 1.50 13.45
C LEU A 338 24.25 1.67 13.79
N PRO A 339 23.89 1.67 15.08
CA PRO A 339 22.54 1.98 15.51
C PRO A 339 22.11 3.35 14.95
N THR A 340 20.88 3.40 14.41
CA THR A 340 20.36 4.60 13.74
C THR A 340 19.46 5.40 14.66
N VAL A 341 19.77 6.68 14.86
CA VAL A 341 18.95 7.63 15.61
C VAL A 341 18.21 8.54 14.63
N SER A 342 16.91 8.70 14.88
CA SER A 342 16.04 9.58 14.10
C SER A 342 15.81 10.87 14.87
N LEU A 343 16.18 12.01 14.30
CA LEU A 343 15.99 13.34 14.91
C LEU A 343 15.12 14.23 14.00
N PRO A 344 14.39 15.22 14.54
CA PRO A 344 13.78 16.25 13.71
C PRO A 344 14.87 17.07 13.01
N TRP A 345 14.57 17.57 11.81
CA TRP A 345 15.42 18.54 11.15
C TRP A 345 15.21 19.94 11.76
N ILE A 346 16.29 20.51 12.28
CA ILE A 346 16.38 21.85 12.83
C ILE A 346 17.60 22.51 12.18
N PRO A 347 17.43 23.62 11.43
CA PRO A 347 18.53 24.32 10.78
C PRO A 347 19.60 24.68 11.80
N SER A 348 20.87 24.62 11.39
CA SER A 348 22.05 24.92 12.22
C SER A 348 22.33 23.93 13.37
N LEU A 349 21.31 23.40 14.05
CA LEU A 349 21.46 22.46 15.17
C LEU A 349 21.65 21.02 14.69
N SER A 350 20.80 20.54 13.79
CA SER A 350 20.82 19.16 13.29
C SER A 350 22.20 18.75 12.73
N PRO A 351 22.89 19.57 11.90
CA PRO A 351 24.25 19.23 11.46
C PRO A 351 25.27 19.09 12.59
N LYS A 352 25.16 19.91 13.65
CA LYS A 352 26.02 19.82 14.84
C LYS A 352 25.74 18.52 15.62
N LEU A 353 24.46 18.22 15.85
CA LEU A 353 24.04 16.96 16.49
C LEU A 353 24.53 15.74 15.71
N ARG A 354 24.37 15.72 14.38
CA ARG A 354 24.88 14.63 13.52
C ARG A 354 26.37 14.37 13.75
N LYS A 355 27.19 15.44 13.90
CA LYS A 355 28.62 15.30 14.19
C LYS A 355 28.87 14.67 15.57
N ILE A 356 28.13 15.09 16.59
CA ILE A 356 28.25 14.57 17.97
C ILE A 356 27.85 13.09 18.01
N PHE A 357 26.66 12.73 17.53
CA PHE A 357 26.19 11.35 17.52
C PHE A 357 27.11 10.42 16.72
N ARG A 358 27.69 10.90 15.61
CA ARG A 358 28.65 10.12 14.83
C ARG A 358 29.93 9.82 15.62
N LYS A 359 30.39 10.73 16.50
CA LYS A 359 31.54 10.48 17.39
C LYS A 359 31.25 9.37 18.41
N VAL A 360 29.99 9.25 18.83
CA VAL A 360 29.52 8.23 19.80
C VAL A 360 29.10 6.92 19.09
N GLY A 361 29.32 6.80 17.77
CA GLY A 361 29.01 5.56 17.04
C GLY A 361 27.55 5.42 16.61
N TYR A 362 26.80 6.51 16.45
CA TYR A 362 25.42 6.47 15.95
C TYR A 362 25.29 7.09 14.55
N LYS A 363 24.47 6.47 13.70
CA LYS A 363 24.03 7.03 12.42
C LYS A 363 22.82 7.92 12.65
N VAL A 364 22.89 9.20 12.27
CA VAL A 364 21.75 10.12 12.40
C VAL A 364 21.00 10.30 11.10
N VAL A 365 19.70 10.05 11.13
CA VAL A 365 18.74 10.34 10.06
C VAL A 365 17.79 11.44 10.52
N PHE A 366 17.44 12.37 9.63
CA PHE A 366 16.51 13.45 9.94
C PHE A 366 15.12 13.19 9.40
N LYS A 367 14.10 13.56 10.17
CA LYS A 367 12.70 13.57 9.78
C LYS A 367 12.19 14.99 9.65
N SER A 368 11.32 15.21 8.67
CA SER A 368 10.53 16.43 8.58
C SER A 368 9.55 16.51 9.76
N ASN A 369 9.21 17.73 10.16
CA ASN A 369 8.19 17.97 11.16
C ASN A 369 6.80 17.54 10.64
N PRO A 370 5.81 17.30 11.53
CA PRO A 370 4.43 17.04 11.14
C PRO A 370 3.93 18.14 10.18
N ASN A 371 3.24 17.74 9.11
CA ASN A 371 2.70 18.71 8.16
C ASN A 371 1.51 19.49 8.76
N LEU A 372 1.16 20.63 8.14
CA LEU A 372 0.04 21.47 8.59
C LEU A 372 -1.26 20.69 8.69
N ARG A 373 -1.54 19.78 7.73
CA ARG A 373 -2.70 18.90 7.80
C ARG A 373 -2.71 18.11 9.10
N THR A 374 -1.63 17.43 9.48
CA THR A 374 -1.53 16.71 10.75
C THR A 374 -1.73 17.63 11.95
N LEU A 375 -1.10 18.81 11.96
CA LEU A 375 -1.22 19.75 13.08
C LEU A 375 -2.64 20.30 13.25
N LEU A 376 -3.29 20.68 12.15
CA LEU A 376 -4.61 21.32 12.13
C LEU A 376 -5.75 20.29 12.23
N THR A 377 -5.65 19.18 11.52
CA THR A 377 -6.76 18.20 11.42
C THR A 377 -6.73 17.12 12.49
N SER A 378 -5.61 16.93 13.22
CA SER A 378 -5.54 15.93 14.30
C SER A 378 -6.58 16.17 15.39
N LYS A 379 -6.97 17.42 15.62
CA LYS A 379 -8.01 17.82 16.57
C LYS A 379 -9.43 17.72 16.00
N ASN A 380 -9.58 17.76 14.67
CA ASN A 380 -10.87 17.73 13.98
C ASN A 380 -11.40 16.30 13.78
N LYS A 381 -10.54 15.29 13.91
CA LYS A 381 -11.00 13.90 13.93
C LYS A 381 -11.71 13.62 15.25
N THR A 382 -12.87 12.97 15.17
CA THR A 382 -13.59 12.48 16.34
C THR A 382 -12.63 11.69 17.21
N LYS A 383 -12.41 12.15 18.44
CA LYS A 383 -11.56 11.43 19.38
C LYS A 383 -12.26 10.11 19.70
N LEU A 384 -11.54 9.01 19.53
CA LEU A 384 -12.03 7.73 20.00
C LEU A 384 -12.25 7.82 21.52
N PRO A 385 -13.21 7.06 22.07
CA PRO A 385 -13.43 6.99 23.51
C PRO A 385 -12.13 6.69 24.27
N GLN A 386 -12.06 7.06 25.55
CA GLN A 386 -10.93 6.75 26.41
C GLN A 386 -10.59 5.25 26.34
N ASN A 387 -9.30 4.90 26.44
CA ASN A 387 -8.82 3.52 26.40
C ASN A 387 -9.03 2.80 25.05
N SER A 388 -9.32 3.51 23.95
CA SER A 388 -9.48 2.94 22.59
C SER A 388 -8.16 2.69 21.85
N GLN A 389 -7.01 2.86 22.51
CA GLN A 389 -5.68 2.71 21.91
C GLN A 389 -4.84 1.70 22.70
N PRO A 390 -3.85 1.05 22.08
CA PRO A 390 -2.87 0.22 22.76
C PRO A 390 -1.84 1.06 23.52
N GLY A 391 -1.27 0.48 24.57
CA GLY A 391 -0.35 1.22 25.43
C GLY A 391 -0.28 0.69 26.84
N ILE A 392 0.18 1.55 27.74
CA ILE A 392 0.33 1.28 29.16
C ILE A 392 -0.87 1.88 29.89
N TYR A 393 -1.48 1.09 30.78
CA TYR A 393 -2.64 1.48 31.56
C TYR A 393 -2.46 1.19 33.04
N LEU A 394 -3.20 1.92 33.86
CA LEU A 394 -3.23 1.82 35.31
C LEU A 394 -4.65 1.48 35.77
N ILE A 395 -4.77 0.44 36.60
CA ILE A 395 -5.98 0.09 37.34
C ILE A 395 -5.70 0.28 38.83
N GLU A 396 -6.62 0.91 39.55
CA GLU A 396 -6.54 1.10 41.00
C GLU A 396 -7.54 0.17 41.69
N CYS A 397 -7.14 -0.40 42.83
CA CYS A 397 -8.04 -1.09 43.74
C CYS A 397 -8.26 -0.22 44.99
N GLU A 398 -9.42 -0.36 45.62
CA GLU A 398 -9.74 0.33 46.87
C GLU A 398 -8.80 -0.03 48.02
N CYS A 399 -8.10 -1.16 47.96
CA CYS A 399 -7.00 -1.48 48.88
C CYS A 399 -5.74 -0.61 48.68
N SER A 400 -5.83 0.49 47.91
CA SER A 400 -4.76 1.43 47.56
C SER A 400 -3.62 0.84 46.72
N LYS A 401 -3.75 -0.41 46.25
CA LYS A 401 -2.79 -1.02 45.34
C LYS A 401 -3.09 -0.66 43.88
N ARG A 402 -2.01 -0.48 43.11
CA ARG A 402 -2.02 -0.08 41.71
C ARG A 402 -1.51 -1.19 40.82
N TYR A 403 -2.21 -1.46 39.72
CA TYR A 403 -1.82 -2.40 38.69
C TYR A 403 -1.46 -1.65 37.40
N VAL A 404 -0.20 -1.76 36.98
CA VAL A 404 0.30 -1.22 35.72
C VAL A 404 0.63 -2.36 34.77
N CYS A 405 0.19 -2.22 33.52
CA CYS A 405 0.43 -3.22 32.52
C CYS A 405 0.44 -2.63 31.11
N GLU A 406 1.18 -3.27 30.20
CA GLU A 406 1.14 -2.97 28.77
C GLU A 406 0.09 -3.82 28.05
N THR A 407 -0.45 -3.28 26.96
CA THR A 407 -1.18 -4.10 26.01
C THR A 407 -1.01 -3.66 24.57
N LYS A 408 -0.94 -4.65 23.67
CA LYS A 408 -1.03 -4.45 22.22
C LYS A 408 -2.47 -4.27 21.71
N LEU A 409 -3.47 -4.60 22.53
CA LEU A 409 -4.89 -4.43 22.20
C LEU A 409 -5.35 -3.03 22.63
N GLN A 410 -6.57 -2.64 22.26
CA GLN A 410 -7.19 -1.48 22.89
C GLN A 410 -7.30 -1.73 24.40
N ILE A 411 -6.90 -0.75 25.23
CA ILE A 411 -6.95 -0.87 26.69
C ILE A 411 -8.34 -1.28 27.18
N ARG A 412 -9.42 -0.74 26.59
CA ARG A 412 -10.81 -1.15 26.88
C ARG A 412 -11.05 -2.65 26.69
N THR A 413 -10.54 -3.22 25.61
CA THR A 413 -10.66 -4.66 25.32
C THR A 413 -9.86 -5.48 26.32
N ARG A 414 -8.68 -4.97 26.75
CA ARG A 414 -7.88 -5.63 27.79
C ARG A 414 -8.56 -5.61 29.15
N ILE A 415 -9.24 -4.52 29.51
CA ILE A 415 -10.02 -4.41 30.75
C ILE A 415 -11.15 -5.43 30.76
N GLN A 416 -11.93 -5.52 29.67
CA GLN A 416 -13.01 -6.50 29.52
C GLN A 416 -12.49 -7.94 29.64
N GLN A 417 -11.30 -8.23 29.12
CA GLN A 417 -10.67 -9.54 29.29
C GLN A 417 -10.34 -9.85 30.76
N HIS A 418 -9.85 -8.87 31.53
CA HIS A 418 -9.60 -9.06 32.96
C HIS A 418 -10.90 -9.30 33.74
N GLN A 419 -11.94 -8.51 33.49
CA GLN A 419 -13.26 -8.69 34.12
C GLN A 419 -13.84 -10.07 33.81
N LYS A 420 -13.76 -10.50 32.55
CA LYS A 420 -14.21 -11.81 32.11
C LYS A 420 -13.46 -12.95 32.78
N SER A 421 -12.12 -12.87 32.86
CA SER A 421 -11.30 -13.86 33.56
C SER A 421 -11.66 -13.96 35.06
N LEU A 422 -12.01 -12.85 35.68
CA LEU A 422 -12.48 -12.83 37.07
C LEU A 422 -13.84 -13.50 37.25
N ASN A 423 -14.81 -13.17 36.39
CA ASN A 423 -16.15 -13.75 36.43
C ASN A 423 -16.13 -15.28 36.19
N GLU A 424 -15.16 -15.77 35.41
CA GLU A 424 -14.96 -17.20 35.13
C GLU A 424 -14.12 -17.93 36.19
N GLY A 425 -13.74 -17.26 37.28
CA GLY A 425 -12.94 -17.86 38.36
C GLY A 425 -11.49 -18.17 37.97
N LYS A 426 -10.98 -17.57 36.89
CA LYS A 426 -9.62 -17.81 36.36
C LYS A 426 -8.58 -16.93 37.07
N HIS A 427 -8.46 -17.11 38.38
CA HIS A 427 -7.67 -16.25 39.29
C HIS A 427 -6.15 -16.21 39.02
N TYR A 428 -5.59 -17.10 38.20
CA TYR A 428 -4.14 -17.15 37.92
C TYR A 428 -3.74 -16.67 36.52
N GLN A 429 -4.70 -16.19 35.71
CA GLN A 429 -4.40 -15.75 34.33
C GLN A 429 -3.77 -14.36 34.25
N SER A 430 -3.97 -13.52 35.27
CA SER A 430 -3.38 -12.19 35.34
C SER A 430 -3.09 -11.80 36.77
N THR A 431 -2.10 -10.94 36.97
CA THR A 431 -1.71 -10.47 38.31
C THR A 431 -2.84 -9.75 39.02
N ILE A 432 -3.69 -9.03 38.27
CA ILE A 432 -4.89 -8.39 38.82
C ILE A 432 -5.96 -9.43 39.22
N ALA A 433 -6.07 -10.54 38.48
CA ALA A 433 -6.95 -11.64 38.85
C ALA A 433 -6.47 -12.38 40.11
N THR A 434 -5.14 -12.51 40.25
CA THR A 434 -4.52 -13.09 41.45
C THR A 434 -4.71 -12.17 42.64
N HIS A 435 -4.57 -10.85 42.45
CA HIS A 435 -4.83 -9.86 43.48
C HIS A 435 -6.27 -9.94 44.00
N ASN A 436 -7.27 -10.03 43.11
CA ASN A 436 -8.67 -10.13 43.48
C ASN A 436 -9.00 -11.38 44.32
N LYS A 437 -8.24 -12.47 44.18
CA LYS A 437 -8.42 -13.67 45.01
C LYS A 437 -8.07 -13.41 46.49
N PHE A 438 -7.08 -12.55 46.73
CA PHE A 438 -6.56 -12.26 48.08
C PHE A 438 -7.00 -10.90 48.61
N CYS A 439 -7.80 -10.16 47.85
CA CYS A 439 -8.28 -8.83 48.19
C CYS A 439 -9.80 -8.82 48.13
N SER A 440 -10.45 -8.51 49.25
CA SER A 440 -11.92 -8.41 49.34
C SER A 440 -12.47 -7.03 48.94
N GLN A 441 -11.60 -6.12 48.47
CA GLN A 441 -11.94 -4.75 48.13
C GLN A 441 -12.21 -4.61 46.63
N GLU A 442 -13.01 -3.63 46.22
CA GLU A 442 -13.43 -3.52 44.83
C GLU A 442 -12.31 -2.98 43.92
N ILE A 443 -12.27 -3.46 42.67
CA ILE A 443 -11.35 -2.98 41.65
C ILE A 443 -12.10 -1.92 40.82
N LYS A 444 -11.48 -0.74 40.64
CA LYS A 444 -12.08 0.38 39.91
C LYS A 444 -11.99 0.18 38.40
N TRP A 445 -12.94 -0.56 37.83
CA TRP A 445 -12.96 -0.90 36.40
C TRP A 445 -13.37 0.26 35.48
N GLU A 446 -14.11 1.23 36.00
CA GLU A 446 -14.59 2.39 35.22
C GLU A 446 -13.53 3.49 35.15
N ASP A 447 -12.67 3.60 36.17
CA ASP A 447 -11.63 4.63 36.30
C ASP A 447 -10.25 4.23 35.75
N VAL A 448 -10.22 3.41 34.70
CA VAL A 448 -8.93 2.96 34.13
C VAL A 448 -8.25 4.09 33.37
N LYS A 449 -7.02 4.40 33.79
CA LYS A 449 -6.22 5.50 33.24
C LYS A 449 -5.25 4.96 32.19
N THR A 450 -5.31 5.52 30.98
CA THR A 450 -4.23 5.34 29.99
C THR A 450 -3.03 6.18 30.45
N ILE A 451 -1.93 5.53 30.83
CA ILE A 451 -0.68 6.22 31.19
C ILE A 451 0.00 6.76 29.92
N LYS A 452 0.12 5.90 28.91
CA LYS A 452 0.78 6.25 27.65
C LYS A 452 0.30 5.36 26.49
N VAL A 453 -0.07 5.99 25.38
CA VAL A 453 -0.33 5.29 24.10
C VAL A 453 1.00 4.97 23.44
N GLU A 454 1.25 3.69 23.16
CA GLU A 454 2.47 3.23 22.47
C GLU A 454 2.19 1.92 21.71
N THR A 455 2.50 1.89 20.42
CA THR A 455 2.19 0.76 19.52
C THR A 455 3.38 -0.17 19.32
N LYS A 456 4.61 0.29 19.61
CA LYS A 456 5.81 -0.53 19.47
C LYS A 456 6.03 -1.40 20.70
N LYS A 457 6.27 -2.69 20.48
CA LYS A 457 6.47 -3.68 21.55
C LYS A 457 7.64 -3.32 22.48
N PHE A 458 8.78 -2.94 21.92
CA PHE A 458 9.97 -2.60 22.70
C PHE A 458 9.72 -1.37 23.58
N ASP A 459 9.28 -0.27 22.97
CA ASP A 459 9.00 0.99 23.66
C ASP A 459 7.91 0.81 24.74
N ARG A 460 6.86 0.02 24.48
CA ARG A 460 5.85 -0.33 25.47
C ARG A 460 6.43 -1.03 26.69
N LYS A 461 7.25 -2.06 26.48
CA LYS A 461 7.84 -2.85 27.57
C LYS A 461 8.80 -2.01 28.41
N VAL A 462 9.64 -1.21 27.75
CA VAL A 462 10.55 -0.28 28.46
C VAL A 462 9.73 0.71 29.28
N ARG A 463 8.68 1.29 28.70
CA ARG A 463 7.83 2.25 29.42
C ARG A 463 7.09 1.59 30.59
N GLU A 464 6.52 0.40 30.40
CA GLU A 464 5.88 -0.36 31.49
C GLU A 464 6.84 -0.57 32.66
N ALA A 465 8.07 -1.03 32.39
CA ALA A 465 9.08 -1.24 33.42
C ALA A 465 9.41 0.05 34.19
N LEU A 466 9.55 1.17 33.48
CA LEU A 466 9.80 2.49 34.10
C LEU A 466 8.62 2.95 34.98
N GLU A 467 7.39 2.77 34.51
CA GLU A 467 6.20 3.15 35.28
C GLU A 467 6.05 2.29 36.53
N ILE A 468 6.31 0.97 36.44
CA ILE A 468 6.34 0.07 37.60
C ILE A 468 7.40 0.52 38.61
N GLN A 469 8.63 0.83 38.14
CA GLN A 469 9.71 1.29 39.00
C GLN A 469 9.40 2.62 39.69
N SER A 470 8.63 3.51 39.04
CA SER A 470 8.21 4.78 39.64
C SER A 470 7.20 4.64 40.78
N LEU A 471 6.51 3.50 40.87
CA LEU A 471 5.48 3.22 41.88
C LEU A 471 6.08 2.50 43.10
N VAL A 472 6.99 3.17 43.79
CA VAL A 472 7.92 2.61 44.81
C VAL A 472 7.24 1.96 46.04
N THR A 473 5.94 2.16 46.31
CA THR A 473 5.31 1.65 47.56
C THR A 473 3.91 1.02 47.47
N ASN A 474 3.22 1.03 46.31
CA ASN A 474 1.81 0.60 46.23
C ASN A 474 1.50 -0.20 44.94
N PHE A 475 2.30 -1.21 44.60
CA PHE A 475 2.13 -1.99 43.38
C PHE A 475 1.62 -3.41 43.63
N ILE A 476 0.81 -3.92 42.71
CA ILE A 476 0.40 -5.34 42.68
C ILE A 476 1.55 -6.15 42.08
N GLU A 477 2.38 -6.73 42.94
CA GLU A 477 3.57 -7.50 42.54
C GLU A 477 3.26 -8.62 41.55
N ARG A 478 4.04 -8.65 40.46
CA ARG A 478 4.09 -9.79 39.54
C ARG A 478 5.06 -10.81 40.13
N LYS A 479 4.60 -12.06 40.29
CA LYS A 479 5.51 -13.19 40.48
C LYS A 479 6.36 -13.41 39.23
#